data_AF-A0A942FIX9-F1
#
_entry.id   AF-A0A942FIX9-F1
#
_cell.length_a   1.000
_cell.length_b   1.000
_cell.length_c   1.000
_cell.angle_alpha   90.00
_cell.angle_beta   90.00
_cell.angle_gamma   90.00
#
_symmetry.space_group_name_H-M   'P 1'
#
loop_
_entity.id
_entity.type
_entity.pdbx_description
1 polymer ?
#
loop_
_entity_poly.entity_id
_entity_poly.type
_entity_poly.pdbx_seq_one_letter_code
_entity_poly.pdbx_strand_id
1 'polypeptide(L)'
;MKSIWIILILALACPIAMAGPAPSGPKEMASRIYTYEGKLFAGPQDPEYKDYDLALRNHLTRRIHKRFGIELDPKTYSGFDLLEIEALIKFKKSNEPLHLFLKMFPRTH
;
A
#
# COMPACT_ATOMS: atom_id res chain seq x y z
N MET A 1 -42.00 27.35 21.17
CA MET A 1 -40.56 27.56 21.45
C MET A 1 -40.02 26.60 22.52
N LYS A 2 -40.32 25.28 22.44
CA LYS A 2 -39.91 24.30 23.46
C LYS A 2 -39.18 23.06 22.91
N SER A 3 -39.19 22.83 21.59
CA SER A 3 -38.50 21.68 20.97
C SER A 3 -37.09 21.99 20.46
N ILE A 4 -36.70 23.26 20.35
CA ILE A 4 -35.36 23.67 19.85
C ILE A 4 -34.25 23.32 20.84
N TRP A 5 -34.55 23.31 22.14
CA TRP A 5 -33.57 23.00 23.19
C TRP A 5 -33.27 21.50 23.34
N ILE A 6 -34.18 20.62 22.93
CA ILE A 6 -34.00 19.16 23.05
C ILE A 6 -33.02 18.63 21.99
N ILE A 7 -32.97 19.28 20.82
CA ILE A 7 -32.07 18.90 19.72
C ILE A 7 -30.60 19.25 20.05
N LEU A 8 -30.37 20.34 20.79
CA LEU A 8 -29.02 20.77 21.19
C LEU A 8 -28.39 19.86 22.26
N ILE A 9 -29.19 19.17 23.07
CA ILE A 9 -28.67 18.29 24.13
C ILE A 9 -28.27 16.91 23.57
N LEU A 10 -28.89 16.46 22.47
CA LEU A 10 -28.56 15.18 21.84
C LEU A 10 -27.25 15.23 21.02
N ALA A 11 -26.77 16.42 20.67
CA ALA A 11 -25.51 16.60 19.95
C ALA A 11 -24.25 16.53 20.87
N LEU A 12 -24.42 16.54 22.19
CA LEU A 12 -23.30 16.63 23.15
C LEU A 12 -22.90 15.28 23.78
N ALA A 13 -23.56 14.18 23.43
CA ALA A 13 -23.30 12.86 23.99
C ALA A 13 -22.87 11.86 22.91
N CYS A 14 -21.72 12.09 22.29
CA CYS A 14 -21.04 11.03 21.55
C CYS A 14 -19.51 11.14 21.72
N PRO A 15 -18.95 10.72 22.87
CA PRO A 15 -17.55 10.37 22.91
C PRO A 15 -17.46 8.92 22.43
N ILE A 16 -17.40 8.69 21.12
CA ILE A 16 -16.88 7.40 20.65
C ILE A 16 -15.37 7.48 20.83
N ALA A 17 -14.95 6.94 21.96
CA ALA A 17 -13.62 6.44 22.19
C ALA A 17 -13.19 5.55 21.02
N MET A 18 -12.04 5.88 20.42
CA MET A 18 -10.91 4.96 20.28
C MET A 18 -9.78 5.72 19.60
N ALA A 19 -8.92 6.32 20.41
CA ALA A 19 -7.53 6.46 20.06
C ALA A 19 -6.91 5.06 20.02
N GLY A 20 -7.08 4.35 18.90
CA GLY A 20 -6.12 3.34 18.48
C GLY A 20 -5.02 4.06 17.69
N PRO A 21 -3.74 3.64 17.74
CA PRO A 21 -2.79 4.09 16.74
C PRO A 21 -3.40 3.70 15.39
N ALA A 22 -3.75 4.70 14.58
CA ALA A 22 -4.16 4.44 13.22
C ALA A 22 -3.06 3.56 12.60
N PRO A 23 -3.40 2.43 11.96
CA PRO A 23 -2.39 1.69 11.21
C PRO A 23 -1.75 2.69 10.28
N SER A 24 -0.45 2.93 10.46
CA SER A 24 0.37 3.91 9.73
C SER A 24 -0.05 3.88 8.27
N GLY A 25 -0.89 4.85 7.89
CA GLY A 25 -1.74 4.69 6.72
C GLY A 25 -0.95 4.69 5.42
N PRO A 26 -1.60 4.48 4.26
CA PRO A 26 -0.95 4.57 2.96
C PRO A 26 -0.17 5.88 2.76
N LYS A 27 -0.62 6.96 3.40
CA LYS A 27 0.03 8.28 3.45
C LYS A 27 1.41 8.26 4.12
N GLU A 28 1.57 7.53 5.21
CA GLU A 28 2.82 7.50 5.99
C GLU A 28 3.89 6.65 5.30
N MET A 29 3.52 5.55 4.66
CA MET A 29 4.49 4.82 3.86
C MET A 29 4.77 5.49 2.50
N ALA A 30 3.83 6.24 1.92
CA ALA A 30 4.14 7.07 0.76
C ALA A 30 5.15 8.17 1.15
N SER A 31 4.96 8.83 2.30
CA SER A 31 5.93 9.80 2.83
C SER A 31 7.30 9.18 3.09
N ARG A 32 7.36 7.92 3.53
CA ARG A 32 8.64 7.20 3.70
C ARG A 32 9.37 6.88 2.40
N ILE A 33 8.70 6.82 1.24
CA ILE A 33 9.46 6.68 -0.03
C ILE A 33 10.07 8.02 -0.44
N TYR A 34 9.34 9.12 -0.24
CA TYR A 34 9.84 10.46 -0.57
C TYR A 34 11.10 10.82 0.23
N THR A 35 11.28 10.26 1.43
CA THR A 35 12.53 10.46 2.21
C THR A 35 13.77 9.82 1.56
N TYR A 36 13.60 8.96 0.55
CA TYR A 36 14.68 8.37 -0.23
C TYR A 36 14.81 8.97 -1.63
N GLU A 37 14.04 10.02 -1.96
CA GLU A 37 14.11 10.68 -3.26
C GLU A 37 15.51 11.28 -3.50
N GLY A 38 16.09 11.02 -4.67
CA GLY A 38 17.43 11.47 -5.04
C GLY A 38 18.58 10.68 -4.38
N LYS A 39 18.30 9.73 -3.49
CA LYS A 39 19.34 8.83 -2.96
C LYS A 39 19.70 7.77 -4.00
N LEU A 40 21.00 7.53 -4.15
CA LEU A 40 21.55 6.42 -4.94
C LEU A 40 22.01 5.34 -3.97
N PHE A 41 21.61 4.11 -4.22
CA PHE A 41 22.05 2.95 -3.48
C PHE A 41 22.89 2.07 -4.42
N ALA A 42 24.04 1.62 -3.94
CA ALA A 42 24.92 0.64 -4.57
C ALA A 42 24.34 -0.78 -4.51
N GLY A 43 23.31 -1.03 -3.69
CA GLY A 43 22.59 -2.30 -3.63
C GLY A 43 22.47 -2.86 -2.21
N PRO A 44 22.28 -4.18 -2.04
CA PRO A 44 22.07 -4.83 -0.75
C PRO A 44 23.15 -4.62 0.31
N GLN A 45 24.35 -4.23 -0.11
CA GLN A 45 25.47 -3.87 0.78
C GLN A 45 25.24 -2.54 1.52
N ASP A 46 24.35 -1.69 1.03
CA ASP A 46 24.01 -0.45 1.73
C ASP A 46 23.03 -0.73 2.88
N PRO A 47 23.34 -0.27 4.10
CA PRO A 47 22.48 -0.52 5.27
C PRO A 47 21.05 0.01 5.09
N GLU A 48 20.92 1.18 4.45
CA GLU A 48 19.63 1.83 4.20
C GLU A 48 18.86 1.21 3.02
N TYR A 49 19.52 0.45 2.14
CA TYR A 49 18.88 -0.09 0.93
C TYR A 49 17.77 -1.08 1.27
N LYS A 50 17.95 -1.87 2.33
CA LYS A 50 16.93 -2.84 2.77
C LYS A 50 15.62 -2.16 3.15
N ASP A 51 15.71 -1.04 3.87
CA ASP A 51 14.54 -0.28 4.29
C ASP A 51 13.89 0.45 3.12
N TYR A 52 14.71 1.01 2.22
CA TYR A 52 14.24 1.60 0.97
C TYR A 52 13.52 0.58 0.09
N ASP A 53 14.12 -0.59 -0.16
CA ASP A 53 13.55 -1.64 -0.99
C ASP A 53 12.22 -2.14 -0.41
N LEU A 54 12.16 -2.35 0.91
CA LEU A 54 10.90 -2.72 1.56
C LEU A 54 9.85 -1.61 1.43
N ALA A 55 10.22 -0.34 1.62
CA ALA A 55 9.30 0.78 1.44
C ALA A 55 8.76 0.84 0.01
N LEU A 56 9.64 0.70 -0.99
CA LEU A 56 9.32 0.66 -2.41
C LEU A 56 8.33 -0.46 -2.72
N ARG A 57 8.63 -1.71 -2.32
CA ARG A 57 7.75 -2.86 -2.54
C ARG A 57 6.37 -2.65 -1.91
N ASN A 58 6.32 -2.16 -0.67
CA ASN A 58 5.07 -1.83 0.00
C ASN A 58 4.23 -0.78 -0.74
N HIS A 59 4.87 0.20 -1.39
CA HIS A 59 4.14 1.19 -2.19
C HIS A 59 3.63 0.59 -3.48
N LEU A 60 4.43 -0.22 -4.18
CA LEU A 60 4.04 -0.87 -5.41
C LEU A 60 2.84 -1.81 -5.19
N THR A 61 2.87 -2.65 -4.16
CA THR A 61 1.73 -3.54 -3.84
C THR A 61 0.46 -2.75 -3.54
N ARG A 62 0.55 -1.66 -2.75
CA ARG A 62 -0.59 -0.77 -2.51
C ARG A 62 -1.10 -0.08 -3.77
N ARG A 63 -0.20 0.35 -4.66
CA ARG A 63 -0.57 0.96 -5.94
C ARG A 63 -1.31 -0.03 -6.84
N ILE A 64 -0.80 -1.26 -6.93
CA ILE A 64 -1.42 -2.34 -7.70
C ILE A 64 -2.79 -2.69 -7.13
N HIS A 65 -2.90 -2.87 -5.82
CA HIS A 65 -4.17 -3.13 -5.16
C HIS A 65 -5.19 -2.01 -5.42
N LYS A 66 -4.78 -0.74 -5.27
CA LYS A 66 -5.65 0.41 -5.51
C LYS A 66 -6.15 0.48 -6.97
N ARG A 67 -5.32 0.12 -7.94
CA ARG A 67 -5.64 0.22 -9.37
C ARG A 67 -6.40 -0.98 -9.92
N PHE A 68 -6.07 -2.18 -9.45
CA PHE A 68 -6.52 -3.43 -10.06
C PHE A 68 -7.26 -4.35 -9.09
N GLY A 69 -7.34 -4.01 -7.80
CA GLY A 69 -7.96 -4.86 -6.78
C GLY A 69 -7.18 -6.12 -6.45
N ILE A 70 -5.90 -6.19 -6.84
CA ILE A 70 -5.06 -7.38 -6.70
C ILE A 70 -4.21 -7.26 -5.44
N GLU A 71 -4.31 -8.26 -4.56
CA GLU A 71 -3.52 -8.35 -3.33
C GLU A 71 -2.23 -9.12 -3.60
N LEU A 72 -1.09 -8.48 -3.31
CA LEU A 72 0.25 -9.04 -3.46
C LEU A 72 1.03 -8.84 -2.17
N ASP A 73 1.78 -9.85 -1.75
CA ASP A 73 2.66 -9.75 -0.60
C ASP A 73 3.99 -9.09 -1.03
N PRO A 74 4.35 -7.92 -0.45
CA PRO A 74 5.60 -7.23 -0.76
C PRO A 74 6.84 -8.05 -0.39
N LYS A 75 6.73 -9.07 0.48
CA LYS A 75 7.87 -9.94 0.81
C LYS A 75 8.12 -11.04 -0.21
N THR A 76 7.10 -11.44 -0.96
CA THR A 76 7.16 -12.55 -1.93
C THR A 76 7.83 -12.16 -3.25
N TYR A 77 7.66 -10.90 -3.65
CA TYR A 77 8.10 -10.36 -4.94
C TYR A 77 9.20 -9.32 -4.75
N SER A 78 10.15 -9.25 -5.67
CA SER A 78 11.10 -8.14 -5.74
C SER A 78 10.41 -6.85 -6.23
N GLY A 79 11.07 -5.70 -6.06
CA GLY A 79 10.56 -4.44 -6.62
C GLY A 79 10.40 -4.50 -8.15
N PHE A 80 11.29 -5.20 -8.83
CA PHE A 80 11.23 -5.38 -10.29
C PHE A 80 10.04 -6.28 -10.68
N ASP A 81 9.85 -7.41 -10.00
CA ASP A 81 8.71 -8.29 -10.23
C ASP A 81 7.39 -7.53 -10.09
N LEU A 82 7.25 -6.69 -9.06
CA LEU A 82 6.05 -5.89 -8.86
C LEU A 82 5.80 -4.87 -9.99
N LEU A 83 6.84 -4.25 -10.53
CA LEU A 83 6.73 -3.36 -11.69
C LEU A 83 6.29 -4.13 -12.94
N GLU A 84 6.86 -5.30 -13.17
CA GLU A 84 6.53 -6.14 -14.32
C GLU A 84 5.11 -6.72 -14.19
N ILE A 85 4.72 -7.18 -12.99
CA ILE A 85 3.35 -7.59 -12.68
C ILE A 85 2.38 -6.45 -12.98
N GLU A 86 2.66 -5.22 -12.54
CA GLU A 86 1.79 -4.06 -12.84
C GLU A 86 1.65 -3.83 -14.35
N ALA A 87 2.75 -3.90 -15.09
CA ALA A 87 2.75 -3.74 -16.54
C ALA A 87 1.91 -4.85 -17.21
N LEU A 88 2.14 -6.12 -16.85
CA LEU A 88 1.40 -7.25 -17.42
C LEU A 88 -0.09 -7.17 -17.12
N ILE A 89 -0.49 -6.85 -15.89
CA ILE A 89 -1.91 -6.69 -15.52
C ILE A 89 -2.57 -5.61 -16.37
N LYS A 90 -1.86 -4.51 -16.65
CA LYS A 90 -2.39 -3.41 -17.47
C LYS A 90 -2.68 -3.83 -18.92
N PHE A 91 -1.91 -4.77 -19.47
CA PHE A 91 -2.06 -5.25 -20.85
C PHE A 91 -2.81 -6.58 -20.99
N LYS A 92 -3.05 -7.26 -19.88
CA LYS A 92 -3.79 -8.52 -19.82
C LYS A 92 -5.17 -8.39 -20.45
N LYS A 93 -5.57 -9.36 -21.28
CA LYS A 93 -6.97 -9.41 -21.77
C LYS A 93 -7.91 -9.80 -20.64
N SER A 94 -9.15 -9.30 -20.67
CA SER A 94 -10.12 -9.51 -19.59
C SER A 94 -10.43 -10.99 -19.32
N ASN A 95 -10.37 -11.83 -20.36
CA ASN A 95 -10.65 -13.26 -20.33
C ASN A 95 -9.48 -14.13 -19.84
N GLU A 96 -8.27 -13.58 -19.71
CA GLU A 96 -7.12 -14.36 -19.26
C GLU A 96 -7.07 -14.42 -17.73
N PRO A 97 -6.85 -15.58 -17.11
CA PRO A 97 -6.87 -15.70 -15.67
C PRO A 97 -5.58 -15.14 -15.04
N LEU A 98 -5.72 -14.25 -14.06
CA LEU A 98 -4.59 -13.56 -13.40
C LEU A 98 -3.56 -14.52 -12.81
N HIS A 99 -4.02 -15.63 -12.22
CA HIS A 99 -3.14 -16.57 -11.54
C HIS A 99 -2.10 -17.23 -12.47
N LEU A 100 -2.35 -17.31 -13.78
CA LEU A 100 -1.37 -17.83 -14.74
C LEU A 100 -0.22 -16.83 -14.93
N PHE A 101 -0.50 -15.53 -14.93
CA PHE A 101 0.55 -14.51 -15.03
C PHE A 101 1.41 -14.48 -13.78
N LEU A 102 0.80 -14.57 -12.60
CA LEU A 102 1.53 -14.56 -11.34
C LEU A 102 2.42 -15.80 -11.16
N LYS A 103 2.15 -16.91 -11.85
CA LYS A 103 3.03 -18.10 -11.85
C LYS A 103 4.34 -17.89 -12.61
N MET A 104 4.44 -16.88 -13.45
CA MET A 104 5.68 -16.58 -14.20
C MET A 104 6.76 -15.96 -13.31
N PHE A 105 6.38 -15.40 -12.16
CA PHE A 105 7.30 -14.75 -11.25
C PHE A 105 7.82 -15.73 -10.19
N PRO A 106 9.14 -15.87 -10.05
CA PRO A 106 9.72 -16.70 -9.00
C PRO A 106 9.37 -16.10 -7.64
N ARG A 107 8.86 -16.93 -6.74
CA ARG A 107 8.60 -16.51 -5.36
C ARG A 107 9.91 -16.58 -4.60
N THR A 108 10.35 -15.45 -4.07
CA THR A 108 11.49 -15.45 -3.14
C THR A 108 11.04 -16.08 -1.83
N HIS A 109 11.64 -17.21 -1.48
CA HIS A 109 11.40 -17.99 -0.26
C HIS A 109 12.34 -17.55 0.86
#